data_AF-M0GY28-F1
#
_entry.id   AF-M0GY28-F1
#
_cell.length_a   1.000
_cell.length_b   1.000
_cell.length_c   1.000
_cell.angle_alpha   90.00
_cell.angle_beta   90.00
_cell.angle_gamma   90.00
#
_symmetry.space_group_name_H-M   'P 1'
#
loop_
_entity.id
_entity.type
_entity.pdbx_description
1 polymer ?
#
loop_
_entity_poly.entity_id
_entity_poly.type
_entity_poly.pdbx_seq_one_letter_code
_entity_poly.pdbx_strand_id
1 'polypeptide(L)'
;MSDALAPPTLPPLEGWVRVDDATDRPFELGPVSVVARTVVYEDATIRERVPATADGPWRFLFASRLEIRPHTPPSKALTKLVGKRASAGFESRLGARGFSDVRRVESRTLRVRVGGGDETGSAGDGGTEAEADVVRYAATVELAGVELAADAYLAVTPVDGEFLLTGGAYPREVRGGDAETAAALREVIEPERFREELFRVIRRVG
;
A
#
# COMPACT_ATOMS: atom_id res chain seq x y z
N MET A 1 4.57 27.07 13.49
CA MET A 1 3.58 26.59 12.51
C MET A 1 4.17 25.31 11.94
N SER A 2 3.63 24.14 12.30
CA SER A 2 4.11 22.88 11.74
C SER A 2 3.82 22.90 10.26
N ASP A 3 4.87 22.89 9.44
CA ASP A 3 4.74 22.60 8.03
C ASP A 3 4.13 21.19 7.95
N ALA A 4 2.90 21.09 7.46
CA ALA A 4 2.21 19.82 7.39
C ALA A 4 2.94 18.97 6.35
N LEU A 5 3.48 17.82 6.77
CA LEU A 5 4.16 16.88 5.88
C LEU A 5 3.35 16.73 4.59
N ALA A 6 3.96 17.03 3.44
CA ALA A 6 3.25 16.92 2.16
C ALA A 6 2.83 15.45 1.95
N PRO A 7 1.66 15.18 1.33
CA PRO A 7 1.30 13.82 1.00
C PRO A 7 2.28 13.26 -0.04
N PRO A 8 2.50 11.93 -0.06
CA PRO A 8 3.22 11.30 -1.14
C PRO A 8 2.43 11.41 -2.46
N THR A 9 3.14 11.51 -3.57
CA THR A 9 2.59 11.55 -4.92
C THR A 9 2.64 10.18 -5.55
N LEU A 10 1.57 9.79 -6.23
CA LEU A 10 1.47 8.53 -6.96
C LEU A 10 1.41 8.78 -8.47
N PRO A 11 1.85 7.81 -9.31
CA PRO A 11 1.58 7.90 -10.75
C PRO A 11 0.06 7.90 -10.99
N PRO A 12 -0.43 8.37 -12.16
CA PRO A 12 -1.85 8.37 -12.48
C PRO A 12 -2.53 7.01 -12.24
N LEU A 13 -3.62 7.03 -11.48
CA LEU A 13 -4.40 5.86 -11.08
C LEU A 13 -5.79 5.93 -11.71
N GLU A 14 -5.91 5.56 -12.98
CA GLU A 14 -7.21 5.53 -13.67
C GLU A 14 -8.20 4.60 -12.95
N GLY A 15 -9.40 5.10 -12.65
CA GLY A 15 -10.44 4.34 -11.94
C GLY A 15 -10.29 4.25 -10.43
N TRP A 16 -9.19 4.77 -9.87
CA TRP A 16 -9.00 4.80 -8.42
C TRP A 16 -9.47 6.13 -7.83
N VAL A 17 -10.10 6.04 -6.66
CA VAL A 17 -10.56 7.19 -5.90
C VAL A 17 -9.83 7.22 -4.56
N ARG A 18 -9.42 8.42 -4.14
CA ARG A 18 -8.85 8.62 -2.81
C ARG A 18 -9.97 8.57 -1.79
N VAL A 19 -9.88 7.61 -0.87
CA VAL A 19 -10.89 7.40 0.19
C VAL A 19 -10.43 7.87 1.56
N ASP A 20 -9.13 8.12 1.75
CA ASP A 20 -8.57 8.58 3.02
C ASP A 20 -7.32 9.48 2.86
N ASP A 21 -7.14 10.40 3.81
CA ASP A 21 -5.96 11.25 4.02
C ASP A 21 -5.79 11.47 5.52
N ALA A 22 -4.81 10.79 6.11
CA ALA A 22 -4.58 10.86 7.54
C ALA A 22 -3.13 11.21 7.85
N THR A 23 -2.93 12.05 8.86
CA THR A 23 -1.62 12.23 9.49
C THR A 23 -1.66 11.63 10.89
N ASP A 24 -0.80 10.66 11.15
CA ASP A 24 -0.68 9.99 12.43
C ASP A 24 0.78 9.97 12.95
N ARG A 25 0.95 9.54 14.20
CA ARG A 25 2.26 9.30 14.80
C ARG A 25 2.42 7.81 15.05
N PRO A 26 2.90 7.03 14.06
CA PRO A 26 2.84 5.58 14.14
C PRO A 26 3.75 5.02 15.23
N PHE A 27 4.77 5.77 15.66
CA PHE A 27 5.52 5.44 16.87
C PHE A 27 6.28 6.62 17.47
N GLU A 28 6.47 6.56 18.79
CA GLU A 28 7.38 7.42 19.56
C GLU A 28 8.27 6.50 20.43
N LEU A 29 9.60 6.67 20.35
CA LEU A 29 10.59 5.91 21.12
C LEU A 29 11.67 6.83 21.66
N GLY A 30 11.58 7.19 22.94
CA GLY A 30 12.51 8.12 23.58
C GLY A 30 12.49 9.48 22.87
N PRO A 31 13.64 10.01 22.40
CA PRO A 31 13.68 11.27 21.67
C PRO A 31 13.24 11.16 20.21
N VAL A 32 12.97 9.94 19.70
CA VAL A 32 12.62 9.72 18.30
C VAL A 32 11.09 9.63 18.14
N SER A 33 10.51 10.51 17.34
CA SER A 33 9.11 10.43 16.92
C SER A 33 9.01 10.30 15.41
N VAL A 34 8.03 9.52 14.93
CA VAL A 34 7.70 9.48 13.50
C VAL A 34 6.33 10.09 13.31
N VAL A 35 6.24 10.94 12.29
CA VAL A 35 4.99 11.45 11.76
C VAL A 35 4.80 10.80 10.40
N ALA A 36 3.63 10.21 10.17
CA ALA A 36 3.30 9.62 8.88
C ALA A 36 2.08 10.32 8.31
N ARG A 37 2.17 10.74 7.04
CA ARG A 37 1.01 11.17 6.27
C ARG A 37 0.69 10.11 5.23
N THR A 38 -0.48 9.49 5.37
CA THR A 38 -0.93 8.35 4.59
C THR A 38 -2.13 8.72 3.75
N VAL A 39 -2.11 8.31 2.49
CA VAL A 39 -3.22 8.43 1.54
C VAL A 39 -3.64 7.04 1.11
N VAL A 40 -4.95 6.79 1.06
CA VAL A 40 -5.50 5.47 0.68
C VAL A 40 -6.42 5.65 -0.51
N TYR A 41 -6.31 4.74 -1.47
CA TYR A 41 -7.10 4.69 -2.69
C TYR A 41 -7.82 3.34 -2.79
N GLU A 42 -9.04 3.39 -3.31
CA GLU A 42 -9.83 2.21 -3.69
C GLU A 42 -10.18 2.29 -5.17
N ASP A 43 -10.35 1.13 -5.80
CA ASP A 43 -10.72 1.06 -7.21
C ASP A 43 -12.24 1.13 -7.36
N ALA A 44 -12.74 2.29 -7.78
CA ALA A 44 -14.16 2.51 -8.01
C ALA A 44 -14.67 1.74 -9.25
N THR A 45 -13.89 1.68 -10.32
CA THR A 45 -14.30 1.02 -11.58
C THR A 45 -14.53 -0.47 -11.39
N ILE A 46 -13.64 -1.16 -10.67
CA ILE A 46 -13.84 -2.58 -10.37
C ILE A 46 -14.88 -2.75 -9.27
N ARG A 47 -14.97 -1.82 -8.32
CA ARG A 47 -16.00 -1.87 -7.27
C ARG A 47 -17.42 -1.92 -7.85
N GLU A 48 -17.69 -1.22 -8.94
CA GLU A 48 -18.97 -1.25 -9.67
C GLU A 48 -19.28 -2.62 -10.31
N ARG A 49 -18.25 -3.43 -10.59
CA ARG A 49 -18.40 -4.79 -11.15
C ARG A 49 -18.59 -5.88 -10.09
N VAL A 50 -18.29 -5.56 -8.83
CA VAL A 50 -18.49 -6.47 -7.70
C VAL A 50 -19.98 -6.46 -7.30
N PRO A 51 -20.58 -7.59 -6.89
CA PRO A 51 -21.98 -7.63 -6.44
C PRO A 51 -22.30 -6.50 -5.44
N ALA A 52 -23.44 -5.80 -5.61
CA ALA A 52 -23.78 -4.66 -4.76
C ALA A 52 -23.96 -5.02 -3.27
N THR A 53 -24.28 -6.28 -2.98
CA THR A 53 -24.40 -6.85 -1.62
C THR A 53 -23.04 -7.16 -0.98
N ALA A 54 -21.95 -6.99 -1.72
CA ALA A 54 -20.60 -7.13 -1.20
C ALA A 54 -20.23 -5.95 -0.34
N ASP A 55 -20.65 -5.97 0.92
CA ASP A 55 -20.08 -5.09 1.94
C ASP A 55 -18.71 -5.65 2.36
N GLY A 56 -17.71 -4.77 2.42
CA GLY A 56 -16.37 -5.14 2.89
C GLY A 56 -15.21 -4.66 2.02
N PRO A 57 -13.98 -4.83 2.51
CA PRO A 57 -12.76 -4.50 1.78
C PRO A 57 -12.63 -5.34 0.49
N TRP A 58 -12.23 -4.71 -0.61
CA TRP A 58 -11.93 -5.41 -1.85
C TRP A 58 -10.45 -5.33 -2.20
N ARG A 59 -10.05 -4.24 -2.88
CA ARG A 59 -8.67 -3.93 -3.22
C ARG A 59 -8.38 -2.48 -2.90
N PHE A 60 -7.19 -2.22 -2.38
CA PHE A 60 -6.77 -0.87 -2.03
C PHE A 60 -5.30 -0.66 -2.34
N LEU A 61 -4.93 0.59 -2.54
CA LEU A 61 -3.55 1.07 -2.59
C LEU A 61 -3.36 2.11 -1.50
N PHE A 62 -2.14 2.25 -1.01
CA PHE A 62 -1.79 3.36 -0.16
C PHE A 62 -0.38 3.84 -0.44
N ALA A 63 -0.14 5.09 -0.08
CA ALA A 63 1.18 5.65 0.03
C ALA A 63 1.30 6.42 1.35
N SER A 64 2.47 6.41 1.97
CA SER A 64 2.71 7.11 3.22
C SER A 64 4.10 7.72 3.22
N ARG A 65 4.19 9.03 3.52
CA ARG A 65 5.47 9.71 3.76
C ARG A 65 5.73 9.72 5.25
N LEU A 66 6.90 9.24 5.65
CA LEU A 66 7.33 9.13 7.04
C LEU A 66 8.49 10.07 7.30
N GLU A 67 8.27 10.98 8.23
CA GLU A 67 9.27 11.92 8.67
C GLU A 67 9.77 11.53 10.07
N ILE A 68 11.09 11.43 10.22
CA ILE A 68 11.73 11.06 11.48
C ILE A 68 12.25 12.32 12.18
N ARG A 69 11.93 12.45 13.47
CA ARG A 69 12.37 13.55 14.32
C ARG A 69 13.14 13.00 15.53
N PRO A 70 14.31 13.57 15.89
CA PRO A 70 15.06 14.57 15.13
C PRO A 70 15.56 14.00 13.79
N HIS A 71 15.79 14.89 12.83
CA HIS A 71 16.22 14.49 11.49
C HIS A 71 17.52 13.69 11.59
N THR A 72 17.43 12.40 11.26
CA THR A 72 18.54 11.46 11.38
C THR A 72 18.77 10.87 10.00
N PRO A 73 19.98 11.00 9.41
CA PRO A 73 20.27 10.40 8.12
C PRO A 73 19.92 8.89 8.11
N PRO A 74 19.41 8.33 6.99
CA PRO A 74 19.05 6.93 6.94
C PRO A 74 20.30 6.08 7.20
N SER A 75 20.22 5.19 8.18
CA SER A 75 21.23 4.17 8.44
C SER A 75 20.62 2.79 8.24
N LYS A 76 21.44 1.77 7.95
CA LYS A 76 20.95 0.39 7.82
C LYS A 76 20.13 -0.07 9.04
N ALA A 77 20.54 0.34 10.24
CA ALA A 77 19.82 0.03 11.47
C ALA A 77 18.46 0.73 11.54
N LEU A 78 18.40 2.01 11.16
CA LEU A 78 17.17 2.78 11.12
C LEU A 78 16.20 2.26 10.05
N THR A 79 16.69 1.99 8.84
CA THR A 79 15.89 1.39 7.75
C THR A 79 15.30 0.06 8.18
N LYS A 80 16.08 -0.80 8.84
CA LYS A 80 15.59 -2.09 9.37
C LYS A 80 14.52 -1.89 10.45
N LEU A 81 14.69 -0.91 11.34
CA LEU A 81 13.71 -0.59 12.37
C LEU A 81 12.41 -0.08 11.75
N VAL A 82 12.49 0.88 10.82
CA VAL A 82 11.34 1.42 10.10
C VAL A 82 10.64 0.31 9.33
N GLY A 83 11.38 -0.53 8.59
CA GLY A 83 10.82 -1.67 7.87
C GLY A 83 10.06 -2.63 8.79
N LYS A 84 10.62 -2.98 9.95
CA LYS A 84 9.93 -3.82 10.94
C LYS A 84 8.65 -3.18 11.47
N ARG A 85 8.67 -1.88 11.77
CA ARG A 85 7.50 -1.15 12.29
C ARG A 85 6.43 -0.95 11.22
N ALA A 86 6.83 -0.62 10.00
CA ALA A 86 5.97 -0.52 8.83
C ALA A 86 5.26 -1.85 8.56
N SER A 87 6.00 -2.97 8.59
CA SER A 87 5.43 -4.32 8.48
C SER A 87 4.36 -4.59 9.53
N ALA A 88 4.66 -4.36 10.81
CA ALA A 88 3.70 -4.60 11.89
C ALA A 88 2.45 -3.69 11.79
N GLY A 89 2.65 -2.41 11.45
CA GLY A 89 1.54 -1.47 11.24
C GLY A 89 0.70 -1.82 10.02
N PHE A 90 1.32 -2.34 8.95
CA PHE A 90 0.61 -2.81 7.77
C PHE A 90 -0.22 -4.06 8.05
N GLU A 91 0.32 -5.04 8.77
CA GLU A 91 -0.42 -6.22 9.22
C GLU A 91 -1.64 -5.84 10.08
N SER A 92 -1.46 -4.90 11.02
CA SER A 92 -2.57 -4.37 11.82
C SER A 92 -3.62 -3.65 10.96
N ARG A 93 -3.20 -2.90 9.93
CA ARG A 93 -4.12 -2.21 9.02
C ARG A 93 -4.87 -3.17 8.12
N LEU A 94 -4.24 -4.24 7.65
CA LEU A 94 -4.92 -5.32 6.94
C LEU A 94 -6.02 -5.91 7.81
N GLY A 95 -5.71 -6.23 9.08
CA GLY A 95 -6.69 -6.70 10.06
C GLY A 95 -7.87 -5.75 10.25
N ALA A 96 -7.60 -4.47 10.50
CA ALA A 96 -8.63 -3.45 10.67
C ALA A 96 -9.49 -3.25 9.42
N ARG A 97 -8.95 -3.52 8.23
CA ARG A 97 -9.71 -3.44 6.98
C ARG A 97 -10.58 -4.67 6.73
N GLY A 98 -10.39 -5.77 7.45
CA GLY A 98 -11.15 -7.03 7.29
C GLY A 98 -10.36 -8.19 6.70
N PHE A 99 -9.05 -8.04 6.50
CA PHE A 99 -8.20 -9.16 6.10
C PHE A 99 -7.81 -10.02 7.31
N SER A 100 -7.80 -11.33 7.14
CA SER A 100 -7.43 -12.34 8.14
C SER A 100 -6.28 -13.22 7.64
N ASP A 101 -5.77 -14.10 8.51
CA ASP A 101 -4.69 -15.07 8.20
C ASP A 101 -3.45 -14.46 7.53
N VAL A 102 -3.15 -13.22 7.90
CA VAL A 102 -2.05 -12.44 7.32
C VAL A 102 -0.72 -13.09 7.67
N ARG A 103 0.00 -13.55 6.65
CA ARG A 103 1.28 -14.24 6.80
C ARG A 103 2.29 -13.65 5.83
N ARG A 104 3.46 -13.28 6.35
CA ARG A 104 4.61 -12.88 5.53
C ARG A 104 5.07 -14.08 4.69
N VAL A 105 5.16 -13.89 3.37
CA VAL A 105 5.53 -14.95 2.42
C VAL A 105 6.96 -14.79 1.94
N GLU A 106 7.31 -13.60 1.46
CA GLU A 106 8.62 -13.32 0.89
C GLU A 106 9.01 -11.85 1.11
N SER A 107 10.30 -11.56 0.96
CA SER A 107 10.77 -10.20 0.84
C SER A 107 11.94 -10.11 -0.13
N ARG A 108 12.00 -9.00 -0.87
CA ARG A 108 13.01 -8.73 -1.89
C ARG A 108 13.27 -7.23 -1.99
N THR A 109 14.45 -6.87 -2.46
CA THR A 109 14.77 -5.48 -2.79
C THR A 109 14.44 -5.22 -4.26
N LEU A 110 13.87 -4.06 -4.58
CA LEU A 110 13.55 -3.63 -5.93
C LEU A 110 14.08 -2.22 -6.19
N ARG A 111 14.57 -1.98 -7.41
CA ARG A 111 14.87 -0.63 -7.87
C ARG A 111 13.57 0.11 -8.17
N VAL A 112 13.48 1.33 -7.66
CA VAL A 112 12.34 2.23 -7.82
C VAL A 112 12.84 3.62 -8.22
N ARG A 113 11.95 4.44 -8.77
CA ARG A 113 12.24 5.85 -9.06
C ARG A 113 11.43 6.70 -8.09
N VAL A 114 12.12 7.59 -7.39
CA VAL A 114 11.56 8.49 -6.39
C VAL A 114 11.61 9.93 -6.90
N GLY A 115 10.49 10.63 -6.80
CA GLY A 115 10.33 11.97 -7.37
C GLY A 115 10.11 11.95 -8.89
N GLY A 116 9.61 13.06 -9.44
CA GLY A 116 9.30 13.21 -10.87
C GLY A 116 7.94 12.66 -11.32
N GLY A 117 7.06 12.33 -10.38
CA GLY A 117 5.66 12.02 -10.65
C GLY A 117 4.80 13.24 -10.39
N ASP A 118 4.47 14.00 -11.43
CA ASP A 118 3.45 15.04 -11.36
C ASP A 118 2.07 14.36 -11.48
N GLU A 119 1.04 14.81 -10.76
CA GLU A 119 -0.34 14.30 -10.92
C GLU A 119 -0.85 14.43 -12.37
N THR A 120 -0.22 15.30 -13.16
CA THR A 120 -0.49 15.57 -14.58
C THR A 120 0.15 14.56 -15.55
N GLY A 121 0.88 13.54 -15.07
CA GLY A 121 1.42 12.49 -15.92
C GLY A 121 2.55 12.93 -16.86
N SER A 122 3.12 14.11 -16.65
CA SER A 122 4.36 14.50 -17.32
C SER A 122 5.48 13.61 -16.78
N ALA A 123 5.91 12.65 -17.59
CA ALA A 123 7.09 11.84 -17.33
C ALA A 123 8.34 12.73 -17.46
N GLY A 124 8.54 13.60 -16.48
CA GLY A 124 9.83 14.25 -16.30
C GLY A 124 10.84 13.19 -15.88
N ASP A 125 11.97 13.11 -16.58
CA ASP A 125 13.12 12.27 -16.22
C ASP A 125 13.81 12.70 -14.90
N GLY A 126 13.16 13.54 -14.09
CA GLY A 126 13.70 14.16 -12.88
C GLY A 126 13.64 13.30 -11.60
N GLY A 127 13.28 12.02 -11.70
CA GLY A 127 13.24 11.12 -10.56
C GLY A 127 14.59 10.46 -10.25
N THR A 128 14.91 10.30 -8.98
CA THR A 128 16.15 9.66 -8.50
C THR A 128 15.95 8.15 -8.35
N GLU A 129 16.95 7.34 -8.73
CA GLU A 129 16.92 5.90 -8.48
C GLU A 129 17.14 5.59 -7.00
N ALA A 130 16.29 4.73 -6.44
CA ALA A 130 16.39 4.26 -5.06
C ALA A 130 16.11 2.76 -4.97
N GLU A 131 16.40 2.18 -3.81
CA GLU A 131 16.08 0.78 -3.49
C GLU A 131 14.93 0.72 -2.49
N ALA A 132 13.93 -0.09 -2.81
CA ALA A 132 12.79 -0.36 -1.95
C ALA A 132 12.86 -1.79 -1.41
N ASP A 133 12.73 -1.95 -0.10
CA ASP A 133 12.52 -3.24 0.53
C ASP A 133 11.05 -3.61 0.43
N VAL A 134 10.73 -4.62 -0.38
CA VAL A 134 9.36 -5.05 -0.65
C VAL A 134 9.07 -6.38 0.03
N VAL A 135 7.98 -6.41 0.79
CA VAL A 135 7.48 -7.57 1.51
C VAL A 135 6.15 -7.98 0.91
N ARG A 136 5.98 -9.28 0.66
CA ARG A 136 4.70 -9.88 0.29
C ARG A 136 4.08 -10.58 1.48
N TYR A 137 2.77 -10.43 1.59
CA TYR A 137 1.89 -11.11 2.52
C TYR A 137 0.84 -11.90 1.74
N ALA A 138 0.54 -13.11 2.23
CA ALA A 138 -0.69 -13.80 1.89
C ALA A 138 -1.71 -13.50 2.99
N ALA A 139 -2.96 -13.30 2.61
CA ALA A 139 -4.05 -13.06 3.52
C ALA A 139 -5.33 -13.70 2.98
N THR A 140 -6.37 -13.70 3.80
CA THR A 140 -7.73 -14.04 3.42
C THR A 140 -8.61 -12.81 3.63
N VAL A 141 -9.65 -12.65 2.82
CA VAL A 141 -10.66 -11.61 3.00
C VAL A 141 -12.02 -12.17 2.65
N GLU A 142 -13.02 -11.85 3.44
CA GLU A 142 -14.40 -12.20 3.15
C GLU A 142 -15.09 -11.02 2.47
N LEU A 143 -15.81 -11.31 1.39
CA LEU A 143 -16.61 -10.33 0.68
C LEU A 143 -17.93 -10.96 0.26
N ALA A 144 -19.06 -10.38 0.66
CA ALA A 144 -20.39 -10.93 0.39
C ALA A 144 -20.56 -12.40 0.85
N GLY A 145 -19.90 -12.80 1.95
CA GLY A 145 -19.90 -14.19 2.41
C GLY A 145 -19.09 -15.16 1.54
N VAL A 146 -18.28 -14.64 0.60
CA VAL A 146 -17.31 -15.40 -0.18
C VAL A 146 -15.91 -15.16 0.35
N GLU A 147 -15.24 -16.25 0.68
CA GLU A 147 -13.85 -16.24 1.13
C GLU A 147 -12.91 -16.12 -0.08
N LEU A 148 -12.02 -15.14 -0.05
CA LEU A 148 -11.03 -14.87 -1.08
C LEU A 148 -9.63 -14.97 -0.47
N ALA A 149 -8.74 -15.71 -1.12
CA ALA A 149 -7.32 -15.55 -0.84
C ALA A 149 -6.83 -14.27 -1.51
N ALA A 150 -6.02 -13.50 -0.80
CA ALA A 150 -5.51 -12.20 -1.20
C ALA A 150 -3.98 -12.16 -1.08
N ASP A 151 -3.38 -11.34 -1.94
CA ASP A 151 -1.99 -10.92 -1.80
C ASP A 151 -1.95 -9.47 -1.34
N ALA A 152 -1.00 -9.16 -0.47
CA ALA A 152 -0.72 -7.81 -0.05
C ALA A 152 0.78 -7.52 -0.14
N TYR A 153 1.14 -6.30 -0.49
CA TYR A 153 2.53 -5.88 -0.56
C TYR A 153 2.76 -4.59 0.21
N LEU A 154 3.94 -4.51 0.82
CA LEU A 154 4.47 -3.31 1.46
C LEU A 154 5.88 -3.08 0.93
N ALA A 155 6.12 -1.91 0.37
CA ALA A 155 7.42 -1.41 -0.03
C ALA A 155 7.85 -0.28 0.91
N VAL A 156 9.10 -0.31 1.34
CA VAL A 156 9.73 0.72 2.17
C VAL A 156 10.94 1.27 1.42
N THR A 157 10.88 2.55 1.06
CA THR A 157 11.90 3.23 0.26
C THR A 157 12.51 4.37 1.08
N PRO A 158 13.80 4.31 1.45
CA PRO A 158 14.50 5.43 2.07
C PRO A 158 14.70 6.57 1.06
N VAL A 159 14.45 7.82 1.47
CA VAL A 159 14.58 9.02 0.61
C VAL A 159 15.13 10.17 1.45
N ASP A 160 16.38 10.58 1.22
CA ASP A 160 17.00 11.81 1.78
C ASP A 160 16.64 12.17 3.24
N GLY A 161 16.69 11.21 4.17
CA GLY A 161 16.37 11.45 5.59
C GLY A 161 14.95 11.09 6.02
N GLU A 162 14.11 10.72 5.07
CA GLU A 162 12.73 10.27 5.22
C GLU A 162 12.54 8.84 4.68
N PHE A 163 11.31 8.34 4.79
CA PHE A 163 10.89 7.08 4.21
C PHE A 163 9.56 7.23 3.47
N LEU A 164 9.49 6.68 2.25
CA LEU A 164 8.25 6.48 1.52
C LEU A 164 7.81 5.03 1.66
N LEU A 165 6.57 4.84 2.09
CA LEU A 165 5.90 3.55 2.15
C LEU A 165 4.88 3.51 1.04
N THR A 166 4.85 2.42 0.28
CA THR A 166 3.77 2.14 -0.67
C THR A 166 3.30 0.71 -0.53
N GLY A 167 2.05 0.46 -0.86
CA GLY A 167 1.54 -0.89 -0.79
C GLY A 167 0.07 -0.97 -1.08
N GLY A 168 -0.49 -2.12 -0.77
CA GLY A 168 -1.89 -2.41 -1.02
C GLY A 168 -2.18 -3.89 -0.85
N ALA A 169 -3.44 -4.23 -1.01
CA ALA A 169 -3.90 -5.62 -1.05
C ALA A 169 -4.93 -5.79 -2.15
N TYR A 170 -4.99 -6.99 -2.70
CA TYR A 170 -5.97 -7.36 -3.71
C TYR A 170 -6.30 -8.86 -3.62
N PRO A 171 -7.54 -9.25 -3.97
CA PRO A 171 -7.93 -10.66 -4.04
C PRO A 171 -7.23 -11.34 -5.22
N ARG A 172 -6.80 -12.58 -4.98
CA ARG A 172 -6.09 -13.44 -5.95
C ARG A 172 -6.96 -14.59 -6.44
N GLU A 173 -7.76 -15.18 -5.57
CA GLU A 173 -8.59 -16.34 -5.95
C GLU A 173 -9.75 -16.54 -4.96
N VAL A 174 -10.85 -17.09 -5.44
CA VAL A 174 -11.97 -17.52 -4.60
C VAL A 174 -11.65 -18.85 -3.93
N ARG A 175 -11.84 -18.93 -2.61
CA ARG A 175 -11.63 -20.15 -1.80
C ARG A 175 -12.93 -20.90 -1.48
N GLY A 176 -14.00 -20.17 -1.20
CA GLY A 176 -15.28 -20.77 -0.82
C GLY A 176 -16.38 -19.73 -0.66
N GLY A 177 -17.62 -20.16 -0.50
CA GLY A 177 -18.80 -19.30 -0.36
C GLY A 177 -19.93 -19.69 -1.28
N ASP A 178 -20.96 -18.84 -1.34
CA ASP A 178 -22.11 -19.00 -2.24
C ASP A 178 -21.67 -19.13 -3.72
N ALA A 179 -22.29 -20.04 -4.46
CA ALA A 179 -21.85 -20.42 -5.81
C ALA A 179 -22.05 -19.30 -6.84
N GLU A 180 -23.18 -18.59 -6.78
CA GLU A 180 -23.50 -17.50 -7.71
C GLU A 180 -22.57 -16.31 -7.47
N THR A 181 -22.43 -15.91 -6.22
CA THR A 181 -21.54 -14.82 -5.81
C THR A 181 -20.08 -15.16 -6.10
N ALA A 182 -19.64 -16.38 -5.79
CA ALA A 182 -18.31 -16.87 -6.11
C ALA A 182 -18.03 -16.86 -7.61
N ALA A 183 -19.00 -17.22 -8.45
CA ALA A 183 -18.85 -17.16 -9.91
C ALA A 183 -18.68 -15.71 -10.38
N ALA A 184 -19.52 -14.79 -9.93
CA ALA A 184 -19.41 -13.37 -10.26
C ALA A 184 -18.05 -12.78 -9.83
N LEU A 185 -17.56 -13.14 -8.64
CA LEU A 185 -16.26 -12.68 -8.15
C LEU A 185 -15.08 -13.21 -8.97
N ARG A 186 -15.15 -14.45 -9.48
CA ARG A 186 -14.09 -15.01 -10.36
C ARG A 186 -13.95 -14.23 -11.67
N GLU A 187 -15.04 -13.70 -12.21
CA GLU A 187 -15.02 -12.92 -13.47
C GLU A 187 -14.38 -11.54 -13.32
N VAL A 188 -14.29 -11.01 -12.10
CA VAL A 188 -13.73 -9.68 -11.82
C VAL A 188 -12.35 -9.74 -11.17
N ILE A 189 -11.96 -10.87 -10.60
CA ILE A 189 -10.63 -11.06 -10.01
C ILE A 189 -9.62 -11.23 -11.15
N GLU A 190 -8.76 -10.23 -11.32
CA GLU A 190 -7.71 -10.18 -12.34
C GLU A 190 -6.33 -10.07 -11.66
N PRO A 191 -5.80 -11.13 -11.02
CA PRO A 191 -4.68 -11.04 -10.07
C PRO A 191 -3.39 -10.49 -10.69
N GLU A 192 -3.11 -10.88 -11.93
CA GLU A 192 -1.94 -10.43 -12.69
C GLU A 192 -2.03 -8.93 -12.96
N ARG A 193 -3.19 -8.44 -13.40
CA ARG A 193 -3.43 -7.01 -13.62
C ARG A 193 -3.35 -6.22 -12.32
N PHE A 194 -3.96 -6.73 -11.24
CA PHE A 194 -3.94 -6.07 -9.93
C PHE A 194 -2.52 -5.93 -9.40
N ARG A 195 -1.73 -6.98 -9.58
CA ARG A 195 -0.31 -6.97 -9.25
C ARG A 195 0.44 -5.95 -10.09
N GLU A 196 0.25 -5.93 -11.41
CA GLU A 196 0.95 -5.01 -12.31
C GLU A 196 0.67 -3.54 -11.95
N GLU A 197 -0.58 -3.20 -11.66
CA GLU A 197 -0.97 -1.86 -11.22
C GLU A 197 -0.33 -1.48 -9.88
N LEU A 198 -0.36 -2.36 -8.88
CA LEU A 198 0.32 -2.13 -7.60
C LEU A 198 1.84 -1.95 -7.77
N PHE A 199 2.48 -2.78 -8.60
CA PHE A 199 3.91 -2.66 -8.84
C PHE A 199 4.29 -1.43 -9.68
N ARG A 200 3.36 -0.90 -10.50
CA ARG A 200 3.55 0.40 -11.15
C ARG A 200 3.65 1.52 -10.13
N VAL A 201 2.81 1.49 -9.09
CA VAL A 201 2.83 2.46 -7.98
C VAL A 201 4.10 2.34 -7.16
N ILE A 202 4.45 1.13 -6.71
CA ILE A 202 5.67 0.87 -5.93
C ILE A 202 6.92 1.39 -6.65
N ARG A 203 6.98 1.26 -7.98
CA ARG A 203 8.14 1.65 -8.79
C ARG A 203 8.27 3.16 -9.03
N ARG A 204 7.23 3.96 -8.76
CA ARG A 204 7.15 5.39 -9.17
C ARG A 204 6.61 6.33 -8.09
N VAL A 205 6.76 5.99 -6.82
CA VAL A 205 6.28 6.85 -5.73
C VAL A 205 7.15 8.10 -5.57
N GLY A 206 6.55 9.27 -5.33
CA GLY A 206 7.22 10.54 -5.04
C GLY A 206 6.87 11.11 -3.68
#